data_AF-A0A9J7BKH4-F1
#
_entry.id   AF-A0A9J7BKH4-F1
#
_cell.length_a   1.000
_cell.length_b   1.000
_cell.length_c   1.000
_cell.angle_alpha   90.00
_cell.angle_beta   90.00
_cell.angle_gamma   90.00
#
_symmetry.space_group_name_H-M   'P 1'
#
loop_
_entity.id
_entity.type
_entity.pdbx_description
1 polymer ?
#
loop_
_entity_poly.entity_id
_entity_poly.type
_entity_poly.pdbx_seq_one_letter_code
_entity_poly.pdbx_strand_id
1 'polypeptide(L)'
;MTVRFLSTTRDLLVLGARRLLGARLWAALQFVGIAVLISIGLLWTRIPEKNAFEVALTLFVPLLVAAGFLALQAAYLRSLLREPAEPEQHEVSLALGALTLLLWIAIGWILWNFIDRFDANDYQWAMYLNSRFDPDMRSRILTYDHLSKGFDYAAWLLRWVLVPGVLLPLGCTAFYGLRRGPWRRILRVWIAWRWWLVVLLLALIGDVLPRYFFVGDPKGSVQAQVWRVILKLIAAYIVSVLCWILALAWSAALVISPLEASPSSPAAIISGRLEGRPLPVGNADENLSGNA
;
A
#
# COMPACT_ATOMS: atom_id res chain seq x y z
N MET A 1 -27.39 14.47 0.32
CA MET A 1 -26.22 13.69 -0.17
C MET A 1 -25.38 13.06 0.96
N THR A 2 -25.44 13.54 2.20
CA THR A 2 -24.60 13.09 3.33
C THR A 2 -24.91 11.69 3.86
N VAL A 3 -26.17 11.24 3.83
CA VAL A 3 -26.58 9.95 4.45
C VAL A 3 -26.05 8.73 3.67
N ARG A 4 -26.12 8.76 2.33
CA ARG A 4 -25.57 7.66 1.49
C ARG A 4 -24.05 7.56 1.55
N PHE A 5 -23.37 8.69 1.79
CA PHE A 5 -21.92 8.72 1.90
C PHE A 5 -21.41 7.92 3.12
N LEU A 6 -22.10 8.05 4.26
CA LEU A 6 -21.74 7.36 5.50
C LEU A 6 -22.00 5.86 5.41
N SER A 7 -23.12 5.43 4.83
CA SER A 7 -23.45 4.00 4.70
C SER A 7 -22.44 3.27 3.83
N THR A 8 -22.12 3.81 2.64
CA THR A 8 -21.11 3.22 1.75
C THR A 8 -19.73 3.17 2.40
N THR A 9 -19.38 4.17 3.22
CA THR A 9 -18.11 4.16 3.94
C THR A 9 -18.03 3.07 4.99
N ARG A 10 -19.10 2.90 5.76
CA ARG A 10 -19.20 1.85 6.76
C ARG A 10 -19.08 0.46 6.12
N ASP A 11 -19.78 0.22 5.02
CA ASP A 11 -19.77 -1.11 4.38
C ASP A 11 -18.40 -1.46 3.82
N LEU A 12 -17.69 -0.47 3.24
CA LEU A 12 -16.30 -0.63 2.80
C LEU A 12 -15.35 -0.90 3.97
N LEU A 13 -15.52 -0.21 5.10
CA LEU A 13 -14.70 -0.44 6.30
C LEU A 13 -14.93 -1.84 6.87
N VAL A 14 -16.19 -2.27 6.95
CA VAL A 14 -16.54 -3.63 7.41
C VAL A 14 -15.98 -4.68 6.45
N LEU A 15 -16.05 -4.46 5.14
CA LEU A 15 -15.47 -5.36 4.15
C LEU A 15 -13.94 -5.45 4.27
N GLY A 16 -13.27 -4.30 4.38
CA GLY A 16 -11.82 -4.24 4.60
C GLY A 16 -11.41 -4.94 5.90
N ALA A 17 -12.12 -4.70 6.99
CA ALA A 17 -11.87 -5.35 8.28
C ALA A 17 -12.06 -6.87 8.22
N ARG A 18 -13.13 -7.36 7.57
CA ARG A 18 -13.37 -8.79 7.38
C ARG A 18 -12.25 -9.44 6.56
N ARG A 19 -11.79 -8.79 5.50
CA ARG A 19 -10.66 -9.28 4.68
C ARG A 19 -9.37 -9.30 5.48
N LEU A 20 -9.10 -8.27 6.26
CA LEU A 20 -7.93 -8.23 7.13
C LEU A 20 -7.96 -9.35 8.19
N LEU A 21 -9.13 -9.62 8.78
CA LEU A 21 -9.32 -10.72 9.72
C LEU A 21 -9.15 -12.09 9.04
N GLY A 22 -9.63 -12.25 7.80
CA GLY A 22 -9.37 -13.44 6.98
C GLY A 22 -7.89 -13.62 6.65
N ALA A 23 -7.18 -12.52 6.39
CA ALA A 23 -5.76 -12.49 6.10
C ALA A 23 -4.86 -12.37 7.36
N ARG A 24 -5.41 -12.49 8.58
CA ARG A 24 -4.66 -12.24 9.83
C ARG A 24 -3.41 -13.12 9.98
N LEU A 25 -3.51 -14.38 9.56
CA LEU A 25 -2.39 -15.33 9.62
C LEU A 25 -1.28 -14.89 8.66
N TRP A 26 -1.64 -14.43 7.46
CA TRP A 26 -0.70 -13.92 6.48
C TRP A 26 -0.10 -12.58 6.90
N ALA A 27 -0.88 -11.70 7.52
CA ALA A 27 -0.37 -10.45 8.10
C ALA A 27 0.66 -10.75 9.21
N ALA A 28 0.36 -11.67 10.14
CA ALA A 28 1.32 -12.13 11.14
C ALA A 28 2.56 -12.77 10.51
N LEU A 29 2.38 -13.60 9.47
CA LEU A 29 3.47 -14.20 8.72
C LEU A 29 4.31 -13.16 7.99
N GLN A 30 3.75 -12.02 7.57
CA GLN A 30 4.54 -10.92 7.03
C GLN A 30 5.49 -10.35 8.08
N PHE A 31 5.02 -10.07 9.29
CA PHE A 31 5.89 -9.54 10.35
C PHE A 31 7.01 -10.51 10.71
N VAL A 32 6.65 -11.77 10.98
CA VAL A 32 7.63 -12.80 11.37
C VAL A 32 8.56 -13.12 10.19
N GLY A 33 7.99 -13.31 9.00
CA GLY A 33 8.74 -13.62 7.78
C GLY A 33 9.72 -12.53 7.40
N ILE A 34 9.32 -11.25 7.42
CA ILE A 34 10.23 -10.13 7.16
C ILE A 34 11.34 -10.08 8.23
N ALA A 35 11.02 -10.26 9.51
CA ALA A 35 12.03 -10.29 10.57
C ALA A 35 13.05 -11.42 10.38
N VAL A 36 12.58 -12.62 9.99
CA VAL A 36 13.45 -13.76 9.65
C VAL A 36 14.31 -13.45 8.44
N LEU A 37 13.74 -12.90 7.36
CA LEU A 37 14.47 -12.54 6.15
C LEU A 37 15.54 -11.46 6.41
N ILE A 38 15.23 -10.44 7.21
CA ILE A 38 16.19 -9.43 7.65
C ILE A 38 17.31 -10.09 8.47
N SER A 39 16.97 -10.99 9.40
CA SER A 39 17.94 -11.70 10.22
C SER A 39 18.89 -12.55 9.37
N ILE A 40 18.36 -13.24 8.36
CA ILE A 40 19.15 -13.98 7.37
C ILE A 40 20.08 -13.02 6.60
N GLY A 41 19.58 -11.86 6.17
CA GLY A 41 20.38 -10.84 5.49
C GLY A 41 21.52 -10.29 6.37
N LEU A 42 21.27 -10.08 7.66
CA LEU A 42 22.30 -9.64 8.61
C LEU A 42 23.34 -10.75 8.88
N LEU A 43 22.91 -12.00 9.01
CA LEU A 43 23.81 -13.14 9.12
C LEU A 43 24.66 -13.31 7.85
N TRP A 44 24.05 -13.08 6.69
CA TRP A 44 24.71 -13.11 5.39
C TRP A 44 25.87 -12.13 5.28
N THR A 45 25.75 -10.90 5.81
CA THR A 45 26.86 -9.92 5.83
C THR A 45 28.08 -10.34 6.66
N ARG A 46 27.98 -11.43 7.43
CA ARG A 46 29.07 -11.97 8.25
C ARG A 46 29.76 -13.19 7.64
N ILE A 47 29.30 -13.66 6.47
CA ILE A 47 29.90 -14.80 5.80
C ILE A 47 31.27 -14.37 5.24
N PRO A 48 32.38 -15.03 5.62
CA PRO A 48 33.69 -14.75 5.06
C PRO A 48 33.77 -15.21 3.59
N GLU A 49 34.55 -14.50 2.76
CA GLU A 49 34.72 -14.79 1.32
C GLU A 49 36.11 -15.36 1.02
N LYS A 50 36.42 -16.55 1.56
CA LYS A 50 37.71 -17.22 1.37
C LYS A 50 37.68 -18.26 0.25
N ASN A 51 36.56 -18.93 0.03
CA ASN A 51 36.43 -20.02 -0.94
C ASN A 51 35.33 -19.75 -1.98
N ALA A 52 35.44 -20.38 -3.16
CA ALA A 52 34.46 -20.23 -4.25
C ALA A 52 33.02 -20.61 -3.83
N PHE A 53 32.86 -21.56 -2.92
CA PHE A 53 31.56 -21.90 -2.34
C PHE A 53 30.96 -20.75 -1.52
N GLU A 54 31.76 -20.02 -0.75
CA GLU A 54 31.29 -18.86 0.02
C GLU A 54 30.89 -17.73 -0.91
N VAL A 55 31.64 -17.48 -1.99
CA VAL A 55 31.26 -16.52 -3.04
C VAL A 55 29.92 -16.90 -3.68
N ALA A 56 29.73 -18.18 -4.03
CA ALA A 56 28.47 -18.66 -4.60
C ALA A 56 27.30 -18.49 -3.61
N LEU A 57 27.52 -18.81 -2.33
CA LEU A 57 26.53 -18.61 -1.27
C LEU A 57 26.20 -17.11 -1.09
N THR A 58 27.21 -16.24 -1.14
CA THR A 58 27.04 -14.79 -1.04
C THR A 58 26.18 -14.24 -2.17
N LEU A 59 26.29 -14.78 -3.39
CA LEU A 59 25.43 -14.40 -4.52
C LEU A 59 24.03 -15.00 -4.43
N PHE A 60 23.89 -16.24 -3.94
CA PHE A 60 22.62 -16.96 -3.98
C PHE A 60 21.65 -16.59 -2.85
N VAL A 61 22.16 -16.32 -1.64
CA VAL A 61 21.32 -15.99 -0.48
C VAL A 61 20.44 -14.75 -0.71
N PRO A 62 20.94 -13.61 -1.23
CA PRO A 62 20.10 -12.45 -1.53
C PRO A 62 18.99 -12.76 -2.54
N LEU A 63 19.26 -13.61 -3.53
CA LEU A 63 18.26 -14.03 -4.52
C LEU A 63 17.15 -14.87 -3.87
N LEU A 64 17.51 -15.80 -2.97
CA LEU A 64 16.54 -16.58 -2.21
C LEU A 64 15.71 -15.70 -1.26
N VAL A 65 16.35 -14.75 -0.57
CA VAL A 65 15.68 -13.80 0.33
C VAL A 65 14.70 -12.94 -0.46
N ALA A 66 15.11 -12.42 -1.62
CA ALA A 66 14.24 -11.64 -2.50
C ALA A 66 13.07 -12.47 -3.04
N ALA A 67 13.32 -13.70 -3.49
CA ALA A 67 12.27 -14.61 -3.96
C ALA A 67 11.27 -14.96 -2.85
N GLY A 68 11.76 -15.26 -1.64
CA GLY A 68 10.94 -15.54 -0.46
C GLY A 68 10.10 -14.32 -0.05
N PHE A 69 10.69 -13.12 -0.07
CA PHE A 69 9.97 -11.87 0.17
C PHE A 69 8.85 -11.67 -0.86
N LEU A 70 9.15 -11.78 -2.15
CA LEU A 70 8.16 -11.63 -3.23
C LEU A 70 7.04 -12.67 -3.13
N ALA A 71 7.36 -13.92 -2.82
CA ALA A 71 6.38 -14.98 -2.63
C ALA A 71 5.46 -14.68 -1.44
N LEU A 72 6.02 -14.22 -0.32
CA LEU A 72 5.27 -13.83 0.87
C LEU A 72 4.35 -12.63 0.60
N GLN A 73 4.82 -11.62 -0.13
CA GLN A 73 4.02 -10.46 -0.54
C GLN A 73 2.91 -10.86 -1.52
N ALA A 74 3.20 -11.71 -2.50
CA ALA A 74 2.21 -12.21 -3.45
C ALA A 74 1.13 -13.05 -2.76
N ALA A 75 1.51 -13.92 -1.83
CA ALA A 75 0.59 -14.75 -1.07
C ALA A 75 -0.30 -13.92 -0.14
N TYR A 76 0.27 -12.91 0.53
CA TYR A 76 -0.50 -11.98 1.36
C TYR A 76 -1.55 -11.22 0.53
N LEU A 77 -1.14 -10.64 -0.60
CA LEU A 77 -2.05 -9.91 -1.47
C LEU A 77 -3.15 -10.81 -2.06
N ARG A 78 -2.81 -12.06 -2.42
CA ARG A 78 -3.81 -13.08 -2.79
C ARG A 78 -4.81 -13.31 -1.68
N SER A 79 -4.35 -13.49 -0.45
CA SER A 79 -5.25 -13.71 0.69
C SER A 79 -6.19 -12.54 0.95
N LEU A 80 -5.74 -11.31 0.69
CA LEU A 80 -6.59 -10.11 0.80
C LEU A 80 -7.62 -9.99 -0.32
N LEU A 81 -7.24 -10.38 -1.54
CA LEU A 81 -8.09 -10.22 -2.72
C LEU A 81 -9.06 -11.39 -2.92
N ARG A 82 -8.72 -12.59 -2.43
CA ARG A 82 -9.55 -13.79 -2.59
C ARG A 82 -10.96 -13.57 -2.01
N GLU A 83 -11.97 -13.79 -2.83
CA GLU A 83 -13.35 -13.82 -2.38
C GLU A 83 -13.67 -15.21 -1.82
N PRO A 84 -14.37 -15.31 -0.68
CA PRO A 84 -14.64 -16.60 -0.05
C PRO A 84 -15.66 -17.48 -0.81
N ALA A 85 -16.31 -16.97 -1.85
CA ALA A 85 -17.47 -17.62 -2.48
C ALA A 85 -17.34 -17.93 -3.98
N GLU A 86 -16.30 -17.46 -4.68
CA GLU A 86 -16.14 -17.75 -6.12
C GLU A 86 -14.98 -18.72 -6.40
N PRO A 87 -15.18 -19.73 -7.28
CA PRO A 87 -14.13 -20.64 -7.71
C PRO A 87 -13.03 -19.89 -8.49
N GLU A 88 -11.84 -20.48 -8.54
CA GLU A 88 -10.50 -19.97 -8.95
C GLU A 88 -10.35 -19.35 -10.36
N GLN A 89 -11.41 -18.88 -11.01
CA GLN A 89 -11.45 -18.60 -12.45
C GLN A 89 -10.52 -17.47 -12.94
N HIS A 90 -9.90 -16.69 -12.06
CA HIS A 90 -9.08 -15.52 -12.46
C HIS A 90 -7.70 -15.41 -11.78
N GLU A 91 -7.24 -16.45 -11.09
CA GLU A 91 -5.94 -16.41 -10.40
C GLU A 91 -4.78 -16.72 -11.36
N VAL A 92 -3.77 -15.85 -11.44
CA VAL A 92 -2.49 -16.21 -12.10
C VAL A 92 -1.65 -17.10 -11.20
N SER A 93 -0.65 -17.80 -11.75
CA SER A 93 0.31 -18.57 -10.94
C SER A 93 1.09 -17.67 -9.96
N LEU A 94 1.50 -18.20 -8.81
CA LEU A 94 2.23 -17.43 -7.78
C LEU A 94 3.48 -16.77 -8.35
N ALA A 95 4.21 -17.47 -9.23
CA ALA A 95 5.39 -16.97 -9.91
C ALA A 95 5.08 -15.75 -10.79
N LEU A 96 3.99 -15.78 -11.57
CA LEU A 96 3.59 -14.64 -12.38
C LEU A 96 3.16 -13.45 -11.52
N GLY A 97 2.46 -13.71 -10.41
CA GLY A 97 2.12 -12.67 -9.43
C GLY A 97 3.36 -12.03 -8.80
N ALA A 98 4.33 -12.83 -8.39
CA ALA A 98 5.61 -12.37 -7.87
C ALA A 98 6.39 -11.54 -8.91
N LEU A 99 6.39 -11.95 -10.19
CA LEU A 99 7.02 -11.20 -11.27
C LEU A 99 6.36 -9.84 -11.50
N THR A 100 5.02 -9.78 -11.47
CA THR A 100 4.30 -8.50 -11.56
C THR A 100 4.56 -7.60 -10.34
N LEU A 101 4.67 -8.16 -9.13
CA LEU A 101 5.08 -7.37 -7.96
C LEU A 101 6.50 -6.86 -8.12
N LEU A 102 7.43 -7.68 -8.61
CA LEU A 102 8.81 -7.28 -8.87
C LEU A 102 8.87 -6.11 -9.86
N LEU A 103 8.04 -6.13 -10.91
CA LEU A 103 7.93 -5.00 -11.85
C LEU A 103 7.49 -3.71 -11.12
N TRP A 104 6.46 -3.77 -10.30
CA TRP A 104 5.99 -2.59 -9.56
C TRP A 104 6.97 -2.12 -8.48
N ILE A 105 7.70 -3.04 -7.84
CA ILE A 105 8.80 -2.73 -6.92
C ILE A 105 9.93 -2.02 -7.68
N ALA A 106 10.30 -2.49 -8.87
CA ALA A 106 11.31 -1.85 -9.70
C ALA A 106 10.89 -0.43 -10.12
N ILE A 107 9.63 -0.25 -10.52
CA ILE A 107 9.07 1.08 -10.82
C ILE A 107 9.09 1.98 -9.57
N GLY A 108 8.67 1.46 -8.42
CA GLY A 108 8.72 2.19 -7.16
C GLY A 108 10.14 2.59 -6.77
N TRP A 109 11.11 1.71 -6.97
CA TRP A 109 12.53 2.00 -6.75
C TRP A 109 13.04 3.10 -7.67
N ILE A 110 12.68 3.09 -8.97
CA ILE A 110 13.05 4.17 -9.91
C ILE A 110 12.44 5.50 -9.46
N LEU A 111 11.15 5.52 -9.09
CA LEU A 111 10.47 6.71 -8.59
C LEU A 111 11.12 7.24 -7.31
N TRP A 112 11.51 6.33 -6.41
CA TRP A 112 12.19 6.69 -5.16
C TRP A 112 13.55 7.34 -5.42
N ASN A 113 14.37 6.76 -6.31
CA ASN A 113 15.65 7.37 -6.71
C ASN A 113 15.47 8.75 -7.35
N PHE A 114 14.40 8.94 -8.13
CA PHE A 114 14.09 10.25 -8.70
C PHE A 114 13.77 11.28 -7.61
N ILE A 115 12.98 10.89 -6.61
CA ILE A 115 12.67 11.75 -5.45
C ILE A 115 13.94 12.02 -4.64
N ASP A 116 14.79 11.03 -4.40
CA ASP A 116 16.05 11.23 -3.67
C ASP A 116 16.99 12.21 -4.38
N ARG A 117 17.03 12.18 -5.71
CA ARG A 117 17.77 13.19 -6.50
C ARG A 117 17.15 14.58 -6.39
N PHE A 118 15.82 14.66 -6.31
CA PHE A 118 15.14 15.93 -6.08
C PHE A 118 15.47 16.50 -4.70
N ASP A 119 15.36 15.65 -3.67
CA ASP A 119 15.70 15.94 -2.26
C ASP A 119 17.15 16.44 -2.13
N ALA A 120 18.11 15.76 -2.78
CA ALA A 120 19.52 16.11 -2.72
C ALA A 120 19.89 17.46 -3.37
N ASN A 121 18.98 18.04 -4.17
CA ASN A 121 19.19 19.31 -4.85
C ASN A 121 18.28 20.43 -4.31
N ASP A 122 17.51 20.17 -3.25
CA ASP A 122 16.55 21.09 -2.64
C ASP A 122 17.14 22.49 -2.38
N TYR A 123 18.35 22.53 -1.81
CA TYR A 123 19.10 23.74 -1.49
C TYR A 123 19.40 24.55 -2.77
N GLN A 124 19.86 23.88 -3.82
CA GLN A 124 20.24 24.52 -5.08
C GLN A 124 19.01 25.09 -5.78
N TRP A 125 17.91 24.34 -5.79
CA TRP A 125 16.63 24.80 -6.35
C TRP A 125 16.06 25.97 -5.57
N ALA A 126 16.10 25.92 -4.23
CA ALA A 126 15.62 27.01 -3.37
C ALA A 126 16.45 28.28 -3.58
N MET A 127 17.78 28.17 -3.65
CA MET A 127 18.67 29.29 -3.93
C MET A 127 18.43 29.88 -5.32
N TYR A 128 18.29 29.04 -6.35
CA TYR A 128 18.01 29.47 -7.72
C TYR A 128 16.66 30.18 -7.82
N LEU A 129 15.58 29.61 -7.28
CA LEU A 129 14.26 30.23 -7.30
C LEU A 129 14.24 31.54 -6.52
N ASN A 130 14.83 31.58 -5.32
CA ASN A 130 14.96 32.80 -4.54
C ASN A 130 15.64 33.91 -5.37
N SER A 131 16.71 33.59 -6.11
CA SER A 131 17.40 34.58 -6.96
C SER A 131 16.56 35.13 -8.12
N ARG A 132 15.53 34.40 -8.56
CA ARG A 132 14.65 34.78 -9.68
C ARG A 132 13.45 35.62 -9.25
N PHE A 133 13.08 35.60 -7.98
CA PHE A 133 11.93 36.36 -7.49
C PHE A 133 12.28 37.83 -7.21
N ASP A 134 11.27 38.69 -7.35
CA ASP A 134 11.38 40.11 -7.02
C ASP A 134 11.80 40.30 -5.56
N PRO A 135 12.66 41.30 -5.23
CA PRO A 135 13.04 41.61 -3.85
C PRO A 135 11.86 41.70 -2.87
N ASP A 136 10.71 42.25 -3.27
CA ASP A 136 9.55 42.38 -2.36
C ASP A 136 8.94 41.00 -2.04
N MET A 137 8.84 40.10 -3.02
CA MET A 137 8.33 38.74 -2.81
C MET A 137 9.27 37.87 -1.95
N ARG A 138 10.58 38.02 -2.15
CA ARG A 138 11.60 37.31 -1.36
C ARG A 138 11.54 37.65 0.11
N SER A 139 11.25 38.91 0.45
CA SER A 139 11.22 39.37 1.83
C SER A 139 9.98 38.91 2.60
N ARG A 140 8.86 38.65 1.91
CA ARG A 140 7.56 38.38 2.55
C ARG A 140 7.14 36.91 2.55
N ILE A 141 7.27 36.22 1.42
CA ILE A 141 6.63 34.91 1.21
C ILE A 141 7.62 33.86 0.71
N LEU A 142 8.54 34.26 -0.17
CA LEU A 142 9.46 33.35 -0.87
C LEU A 142 10.88 33.50 -0.34
N THR A 143 11.04 33.56 0.99
CA THR A 143 12.37 33.47 1.58
C THR A 143 12.96 32.10 1.30
N TYR A 144 14.29 32.01 1.32
CA TYR A 144 15.02 30.76 1.17
C TYR A 144 14.47 29.65 2.08
N ASP A 145 14.24 29.94 3.36
CA ASP A 145 13.72 28.98 4.35
C ASP A 145 12.31 28.47 4.00
N HIS A 146 11.44 29.34 3.49
CA HIS A 146 10.08 28.93 3.10
C HIS A 146 10.12 28.04 1.84
N LEU A 147 10.99 28.36 0.88
CA LEU A 147 11.17 27.55 -0.32
C LEU A 147 11.74 26.17 0.01
N SER A 148 12.81 26.09 0.81
CA SER A 148 13.41 24.83 1.23
C SER A 148 12.41 23.96 2.01
N LYS A 149 11.71 24.53 3.01
CA LYS A 149 10.62 23.81 3.71
C LYS A 149 9.51 23.36 2.77
N GLY A 150 9.17 24.18 1.77
CA GLY A 150 8.19 23.83 0.74
C GLY A 150 8.63 22.61 -0.08
N PHE A 151 9.90 22.55 -0.45
CA PHE A 151 10.48 21.40 -1.12
C PHE A 151 10.53 20.16 -0.23
N ASP A 152 10.87 20.29 1.05
CA ASP A 152 10.81 19.19 2.01
C ASP A 152 9.40 18.61 2.10
N TYR A 153 8.37 19.46 2.23
CA TYR A 153 6.97 19.02 2.25
C TYR A 153 6.54 18.39 0.93
N ALA A 154 6.99 18.91 -0.21
CA ALA A 154 6.69 18.36 -1.52
C ALA A 154 7.35 16.98 -1.71
N ALA A 155 8.62 16.83 -1.34
CA ALA A 155 9.35 15.57 -1.36
C ALA A 155 8.69 14.54 -0.43
N TRP A 156 8.28 14.97 0.78
CA TRP A 156 7.52 14.14 1.72
C TRP A 156 6.19 13.66 1.12
N LEU A 157 5.40 14.57 0.52
CA LEU A 157 4.13 14.25 -0.11
C LEU A 157 4.31 13.27 -1.28
N LEU A 158 5.34 13.48 -2.11
CA LEU A 158 5.70 12.59 -3.21
C LEU A 158 6.04 11.20 -2.69
N ARG A 159 6.95 11.12 -1.71
CA ARG A 159 7.51 9.89 -1.16
C ARG A 159 6.48 9.05 -0.40
N TRP A 160 5.64 9.69 0.41
CA TRP A 160 4.76 8.99 1.35
C TRP A 160 3.29 9.01 0.95
N VAL A 161 2.83 9.88 0.05
CA VAL A 161 1.42 9.94 -0.35
C VAL A 161 1.25 9.56 -1.81
N LEU A 162 1.95 10.23 -2.72
CA LEU A 162 1.74 10.04 -4.15
C LEU A 162 2.28 8.70 -4.65
N VAL A 163 3.55 8.37 -4.37
CA VAL A 163 4.14 7.11 -4.84
C VAL A 163 3.41 5.89 -4.29
N PRO A 164 3.18 5.75 -2.96
CA PRO A 164 2.42 4.62 -2.43
C PRO A 164 0.96 4.65 -2.88
N GLY A 165 0.33 5.83 -2.95
CA GLY A 165 -1.05 6.01 -3.39
C GLY A 165 -1.28 5.53 -4.82
N VAL A 166 -0.29 5.67 -5.70
CA VAL A 166 -0.34 5.15 -7.08
C VAL A 166 0.00 3.66 -7.12
N LEU A 167 1.06 3.23 -6.43
CA LEU A 167 1.58 1.87 -6.53
C LEU A 167 0.73 0.82 -5.80
N LEU A 168 0.10 1.13 -4.66
CA LEU A 168 -0.66 0.15 -3.88
C LEU A 168 -1.85 -0.44 -4.68
N PRO A 169 -2.69 0.36 -5.38
CA PRO A 169 -3.73 -0.20 -6.25
C PRO A 169 -3.17 -0.99 -7.44
N LEU A 170 -2.00 -0.61 -7.96
CA LEU A 170 -1.33 -1.36 -9.02
C LEU A 170 -0.81 -2.72 -8.52
N GLY A 171 -0.41 -2.81 -7.26
CA GLY A 171 -0.07 -4.07 -6.60
C GLY A 171 -1.16 -5.13 -6.81
N CYS A 172 -2.44 -4.76 -6.78
CA CYS A 172 -3.56 -5.67 -7.02
C CYS A 172 -3.52 -6.39 -8.38
N THR A 173 -2.82 -5.84 -9.38
CA THR A 173 -2.60 -6.52 -10.66
C THR A 173 -1.80 -7.81 -10.53
N ALA A 174 -1.07 -8.02 -9.43
CA ALA A 174 -0.36 -9.27 -9.18
C ALA A 174 -1.26 -10.48 -8.92
N PHE A 175 -2.53 -10.25 -8.62
CA PHE A 175 -3.52 -11.31 -8.52
C PHE A 175 -4.13 -11.69 -9.88
N TYR A 176 -4.36 -10.70 -10.75
CA TYR A 176 -5.05 -10.88 -12.04
C TYR A 176 -4.09 -11.00 -13.24
N GLY A 177 -2.81 -10.69 -13.05
CA GLY A 177 -1.82 -10.49 -14.11
C GLY A 177 -1.93 -9.13 -14.81
N LEU A 178 -0.87 -8.74 -15.53
CA LEU A 178 -0.78 -7.42 -16.18
C LEU A 178 -1.82 -7.24 -17.32
N ARG A 179 -2.04 -8.29 -18.12
CA ARG A 179 -2.93 -8.25 -19.29
C ARG A 179 -4.42 -8.26 -18.94
N ARG A 180 -4.80 -9.03 -17.91
CA ARG A 180 -6.20 -9.14 -17.44
C ARG A 180 -6.46 -8.31 -16.19
N GLY A 181 -5.55 -7.36 -15.89
CA GLY A 181 -5.65 -6.51 -14.73
C GLY A 181 -6.95 -5.71 -14.70
N PRO A 182 -7.54 -5.45 -13.53
CA PRO A 182 -8.78 -4.69 -13.39
C PRO A 182 -8.51 -3.18 -13.55
N TRP A 183 -7.92 -2.77 -14.67
CA TRP A 183 -7.46 -1.39 -14.93
C TRP A 183 -8.56 -0.34 -14.74
N ARG A 184 -9.78 -0.63 -15.19
CA ARG A 184 -10.95 0.25 -14.97
C ARG A 184 -11.24 0.44 -13.48
N ARG A 185 -11.09 -0.62 -12.68
CA ARG A 185 -11.32 -0.55 -11.23
C ARG A 185 -10.20 0.22 -10.53
N ILE A 186 -8.94 0.00 -10.93
CA ILE A 186 -7.77 0.74 -10.43
C ILE A 186 -7.90 2.24 -10.70
N LEU A 187 -8.29 2.62 -11.93
CA LEU A 187 -8.51 4.03 -12.29
C LEU A 187 -9.58 4.68 -11.40
N ARG A 188 -10.66 3.95 -11.08
CA ARG A 188 -11.68 4.45 -10.14
C ARG A 188 -11.13 4.65 -8.73
N VAL A 189 -10.23 3.78 -8.26
CA VAL A 189 -9.56 3.97 -6.95
C VAL A 189 -8.78 5.28 -6.94
N TRP A 190 -8.03 5.57 -8.01
CA TRP A 190 -7.27 6.82 -8.10
C TRP A 190 -8.13 8.07 -8.22
N ILE A 191 -9.29 7.99 -8.86
CA ILE A 191 -10.22 9.12 -8.97
C ILE A 191 -11.00 9.33 -7.65
N ALA A 192 -11.14 8.28 -6.83
CA ALA A 192 -11.83 8.37 -5.56
C ALA A 192 -11.03 9.21 -4.55
N TRP A 193 -11.48 10.44 -4.25
CA TRP A 193 -10.85 11.31 -3.23
C TRP A 193 -10.67 10.63 -1.86
N ARG A 194 -11.56 9.68 -1.52
CA ARG A 194 -11.51 8.89 -0.28
C ARG A 194 -10.25 8.02 -0.19
N TRP A 195 -9.74 7.54 -1.32
CA TRP A 195 -8.47 6.81 -1.38
C TRP A 195 -7.32 7.71 -0.91
N TRP A 196 -7.22 8.91 -1.50
CA TRP A 196 -6.18 9.86 -1.18
C TRP A 196 -6.21 10.34 0.27
N LEU A 197 -7.40 10.56 0.84
CA LEU A 197 -7.50 10.91 2.26
C LEU A 197 -7.04 9.79 3.18
N VAL A 198 -7.39 8.54 2.88
CA VAL A 198 -6.94 7.39 3.68
C VAL A 198 -5.42 7.24 3.58
N VAL A 199 -4.85 7.33 2.37
CA VAL A 199 -3.39 7.26 2.18
C VAL A 199 -2.70 8.41 2.93
N LEU A 200 -3.19 9.64 2.80
CA LEU A 200 -2.64 10.80 3.51
C LEU A 200 -2.69 10.62 5.03
N LEU A 201 -3.83 10.19 5.57
CA LEU A 201 -3.99 9.96 7.01
C LEU A 201 -3.07 8.85 7.51
N LEU A 202 -2.98 7.74 6.78
CA LEU A 202 -2.10 6.62 7.14
C LEU A 202 -0.61 6.98 6.98
N ALA A 203 -0.24 7.83 6.03
CA ALA A 203 1.11 8.37 5.90
C ALA A 203 1.47 9.30 7.07
N LEU A 204 0.55 10.18 7.48
CA LEU A 204 0.74 11.04 8.66
C LEU A 204 0.91 10.22 9.94
N ILE A 205 0.08 9.19 10.14
CA ILE A 205 0.19 8.30 11.31
C ILE A 205 1.44 7.42 11.23
N GLY A 206 1.77 6.91 10.05
CA GLY A 206 2.86 5.95 9.85
C GLY A 206 4.26 6.57 9.86
N ASP A 207 4.40 7.84 9.48
CA ASP A 207 5.70 8.52 9.37
C ASP A 207 5.81 9.74 10.29
N VAL A 208 4.82 10.64 10.30
CA VAL A 208 4.92 11.91 11.02
C VAL A 208 4.73 11.71 12.53
N LEU A 209 3.79 10.87 12.93
CA LEU A 209 3.52 10.58 14.35
C LEU A 209 4.74 9.99 15.09
N PRO A 210 5.45 8.97 14.54
CA PRO A 210 6.74 8.55 15.06
C PRO A 210 7.74 9.69 15.30
N ARG A 211 7.91 10.60 14.33
CA ARG A 211 8.87 11.70 14.46
C ARG A 211 8.61 12.54 15.70
N TYR A 212 7.34 12.86 16.00
CA TYR A 212 6.98 13.65 17.18
C TYR A 212 7.10 12.88 18.49
N PHE A 213 6.67 11.61 18.55
CA PHE A 213 6.75 10.83 19.79
C PHE A 213 8.19 10.58 20.25
N PHE A 214 9.17 10.63 19.34
CA PHE A 214 10.53 10.23 19.63
C PHE A 214 11.53 11.36 19.91
N VAL A 215 11.11 12.63 19.84
CA VAL A 215 11.95 13.84 20.08
C VAL A 215 12.52 13.93 21.51
N GLY A 216 11.92 13.25 22.50
CA GLY A 216 12.42 13.32 23.88
C GLY A 216 13.79 12.65 24.08
N ASP A 217 14.75 13.42 24.60
CA ASP A 217 16.11 12.95 24.91
C ASP A 217 16.11 11.77 25.91
N PRO A 218 16.83 10.68 25.61
CA PRO A 218 16.92 9.55 26.51
C PRO A 218 17.80 9.92 27.73
N LYS A 219 17.21 9.87 28.93
CA LYS A 219 17.93 10.06 30.20
C LYS A 219 18.26 8.70 30.84
N GLY A 220 19.38 8.62 31.55
CA GLY A 220 19.82 7.43 32.30
C GLY A 220 21.11 6.81 31.77
N SER A 221 21.40 5.56 32.19
CA SER A 221 22.59 4.82 31.77
C SER A 221 22.59 4.51 30.26
N VAL A 222 23.78 4.34 29.67
CA VAL A 222 23.94 4.04 28.24
C VAL A 222 23.09 2.84 27.80
N GLN A 223 23.09 1.76 28.59
CA GLN A 223 22.28 0.58 28.30
C GLN A 223 20.77 0.88 28.29
N ALA A 224 20.28 1.70 29.21
CA ALA A 224 18.88 2.12 29.24
C ALA A 224 18.52 3.03 28.05
N GLN A 225 19.45 3.90 27.63
CA GLN A 225 19.27 4.72 26.43
C GLN A 225 19.18 3.86 25.16
N VAL A 226 20.07 2.86 25.00
CA VAL A 226 20.04 1.91 23.88
C VAL A 226 18.71 1.16 23.83
N TRP A 227 18.24 0.61 24.96
CA TRP A 227 16.97 -0.09 24.99
C TRP A 227 15.78 0.82 24.66
N ARG A 228 15.78 2.07 25.15
CA ARG A 228 14.73 3.04 24.78
C ARG A 228 14.72 3.30 23.29
N VAL A 229 15.88 3.52 22.65
CA VAL A 229 15.97 3.73 21.20
C VAL A 229 15.46 2.51 20.44
N ILE A 230 15.86 1.29 20.83
CA ILE A 230 15.40 0.05 20.21
C ILE A 230 13.86 -0.08 20.30
N LEU A 231 13.28 0.12 21.48
CA LEU A 231 11.82 0.03 21.65
C LEU A 231 11.08 1.11 20.86
N LYS A 232 11.60 2.33 20.82
CA LYS A 232 11.05 3.43 20.01
C LYS A 232 11.05 3.06 18.53
N LEU A 233 12.15 2.52 18.00
CA LEU A 233 12.26 2.08 16.61
C LEU A 233 11.32 0.91 16.29
N ILE A 234 11.22 -0.09 17.17
CA ILE A 234 10.27 -1.20 17.01
C ILE A 234 8.83 -0.68 16.96
N ALA A 235 8.46 0.22 17.87
CA ALA A 235 7.12 0.81 17.89
C ALA A 235 6.84 1.62 16.61
N ALA A 236 7.79 2.45 16.18
CA ALA A 236 7.71 3.22 14.92
C ALA A 236 7.47 2.29 13.72
N TYR A 237 8.25 1.22 13.63
CA TYR A 237 8.16 0.23 12.57
C TYR A 237 6.81 -0.47 12.56
N ILE A 238 6.34 -0.95 13.73
CA ILE A 238 5.03 -1.62 13.84
C ILE A 238 3.91 -0.67 13.38
N VAL A 239 3.89 0.58 13.85
CA VAL A 239 2.88 1.57 13.46
C VAL A 239 2.90 1.82 11.96
N SER A 240 4.09 2.03 11.39
CA SER A 240 4.27 2.28 9.96
C SER A 240 3.77 1.09 9.12
N VAL A 241 4.21 -0.14 9.43
CA VAL A 241 3.80 -1.34 8.70
C VAL A 241 2.30 -1.60 8.83
N LEU A 242 1.71 -1.42 10.01
CA LEU A 242 0.26 -1.55 10.20
C LEU A 242 -0.52 -0.52 9.36
N CYS A 243 -0.04 0.72 9.26
CA CYS A 243 -0.65 1.73 8.41
C CYS A 243 -0.63 1.31 6.93
N TRP A 244 0.49 0.78 6.45
CA TRP A 244 0.59 0.30 5.06
C TRP A 244 -0.25 -0.93 4.79
N ILE A 245 -0.34 -1.87 5.73
CA ILE A 245 -1.25 -3.02 5.68
C ILE A 245 -2.71 -2.56 5.58
N LEU A 246 -3.11 -1.57 6.38
CA LEU A 246 -4.46 -0.99 6.32
C LEU A 246 -4.72 -0.30 4.98
N ALA A 247 -3.75 0.43 4.44
CA ALA A 247 -3.85 1.07 3.13
C ALA A 247 -4.03 0.03 2.01
N LEU A 248 -3.30 -1.09 2.06
CA LEU A 248 -3.44 -2.18 1.11
C LEU A 248 -4.79 -2.92 1.25
N ALA A 249 -5.26 -3.16 2.47
CA ALA A 249 -6.59 -3.75 2.69
C ALA A 249 -7.70 -2.83 2.17
N TRP A 250 -7.54 -1.51 2.34
CA TRP A 250 -8.46 -0.52 1.81
C TRP A 250 -8.43 -0.44 0.28
N SER A 251 -7.25 -0.49 -0.34
CA SER A 251 -7.13 -0.52 -1.80
C SER A 251 -7.79 -1.78 -2.38
N ALA A 252 -7.53 -2.94 -1.77
CA ALA A 252 -8.16 -4.22 -2.14
C ALA A 252 -9.69 -4.15 -2.04
N ALA A 253 -10.22 -3.58 -0.96
CA ALA A 253 -11.65 -3.38 -0.80
C ALA A 253 -12.23 -2.50 -1.92
N LEU A 254 -11.57 -1.39 -2.28
CA LEU A 254 -12.05 -0.50 -3.35
C LEU A 254 -11.94 -1.13 -4.75
N VAL A 255 -10.89 -1.91 -5.02
CA VAL A 255 -10.71 -2.60 -6.31
C VAL A 255 -11.76 -3.68 -6.51
N ILE A 256 -12.15 -4.38 -5.44
CA ILE A 256 -13.09 -5.50 -5.53
C ILE A 256 -14.55 -5.05 -5.43
N SER A 257 -14.83 -4.00 -4.65
CA SER A 257 -16.20 -3.62 -4.32
C SER A 257 -17.11 -3.50 -5.55
N PRO A 258 -18.17 -4.33 -5.63
CA PRO A 258 -19.23 -4.19 -6.62
C PRO A 258 -20.16 -3.04 -6.17
N LEU A 259 -19.64 -1.82 -6.12
CA LEU A 259 -20.46 -0.63 -5.85
C LEU A 259 -21.43 -0.33 -7.00
N GLU A 260 -21.21 -0.98 -8.15
CA GLU A 260 -22.17 -1.17 -9.21
C GLU A 260 -22.48 -2.66 -9.29
N ALA A 261 -23.15 -3.21 -8.28
CA ALA A 261 -23.93 -4.40 -8.54
C ALA A 261 -24.90 -4.01 -9.65
N SER A 262 -24.66 -4.55 -10.85
CA SER A 262 -25.68 -4.60 -11.88
C SER A 262 -27.00 -4.96 -11.17
N PRO A 263 -28.13 -4.29 -11.45
CA PRO A 263 -29.41 -4.59 -10.82
C PRO A 263 -29.83 -6.07 -10.97
N SER A 264 -29.13 -6.83 -11.82
CA SER A 264 -29.25 -8.27 -12.00
C SER A 264 -28.38 -9.15 -11.08
N SER A 265 -27.56 -8.60 -10.19
CA SER A 265 -26.77 -9.43 -9.26
C SER A 265 -27.71 -10.16 -8.29
N PRO A 266 -27.58 -11.49 -8.09
CA PRO A 266 -28.43 -12.23 -7.16
C PRO A 266 -28.38 -11.67 -5.73
N ALA A 267 -27.28 -11.03 -5.32
CA ALA A 267 -27.18 -10.32 -4.05
C ALA A 267 -28.03 -9.03 -4.00
N ALA A 268 -28.16 -8.30 -5.10
CA ALA A 268 -29.05 -7.15 -5.25
C ALA A 268 -30.53 -7.58 -5.27
N ILE A 269 -30.82 -8.74 -5.86
CA ILE A 269 -32.15 -9.36 -5.86
C ILE A 269 -32.54 -9.83 -4.45
N ILE A 270 -31.63 -10.48 -3.72
CA ILE A 270 -31.87 -10.94 -2.35
C ILE A 270 -32.03 -9.76 -1.39
N SER A 271 -31.18 -8.73 -1.49
CA SER A 271 -31.31 -7.51 -0.68
C SER A 271 -32.57 -6.71 -1.02
N GLY A 272 -32.94 -6.60 -2.30
CA GLY A 272 -34.22 -6.01 -2.72
C GLY A 272 -35.43 -6.77 -2.18
N ARG A 273 -35.36 -8.11 -2.12
CA ARG A 273 -36.42 -8.98 -1.58
C ARG A 273 -36.57 -8.84 -0.05
N LEU A 274 -35.47 -8.65 0.68
CA LEU A 274 -35.49 -8.42 2.12
C LEU A 274 -35.95 -7.00 2.49
N GLU A 275 -35.68 -6.01 1.62
CA GLU A 275 -36.15 -4.62 1.78
C GLU A 275 -37.59 -4.40 1.27
N GLY A 276 -38.28 -5.44 0.78
CA GLY A 276 -39.63 -5.33 0.25
C GLY A 276 -39.74 -4.46 -1.01
N ARG A 277 -38.64 -4.22 -1.73
CA ARG A 277 -38.67 -3.47 -2.98
C ARG A 277 -39.26 -4.36 -4.09
N PRO A 278 -40.18 -3.84 -4.91
CA PRO A 278 -40.69 -4.57 -6.06
C PRO A 278 -39.52 -4.92 -6.97
N LEU A 279 -39.46 -6.19 -7.39
CA LEU A 279 -38.46 -6.67 -8.35
C LEU A 279 -38.53 -5.81 -9.62
N PRO A 280 -37.39 -5.50 -10.28
CA PRO A 280 -37.41 -4.89 -11.59
C PRO A 280 -38.26 -5.76 -12.51
N VAL A 281 -39.23 -5.14 -13.20
CA VAL A 281 -40.14 -5.81 -14.15
C VAL A 281 -39.31 -6.30 -15.32
N GLY A 282 -38.77 -7.52 -15.18
CA GLY A 282 -37.95 -8.21 -16.18
C GLY A 282 -38.61 -9.52 -16.54
N ASN A 283 -39.29 -9.52 -17.68
CA ASN A 283 -39.78 -10.63 -18.52
C ASN A 283 -39.93 -11.99 -17.83
N ALA A 284 -41.07 -12.19 -17.17
CA ALA A 284 -41.53 -13.53 -16.79
C ALA A 284 -41.78 -14.43 -18.02
N ASP A 285 -41.92 -13.84 -19.21
CA ASP A 285 -42.31 -14.55 -20.44
C ASP A 285 -41.17 -15.38 -21.07
N GLU A 286 -39.89 -15.10 -20.76
CA GLU A 286 -38.76 -15.85 -21.34
C GLU A 286 -38.56 -17.24 -20.70
N ASN A 287 -39.12 -17.50 -19.51
CA ASN A 287 -38.97 -18.78 -18.81
C ASN A 287 -40.08 -19.80 -19.12
N LEU A 288 -41.12 -19.42 -19.86
CA LEU A 288 -42.25 -20.33 -20.16
C LEU A 288 -42.22 -20.91 -21.58
N SER A 289 -41.40 -20.38 -22.50
CA SER A 289 -41.35 -20.87 -23.89
C SER A 289 -40.29 -21.96 -24.15
N GLY A 290 -39.52 -22.39 -23.15
CA GLY A 290 -38.42 -23.36 -23.32
C GLY A 290 -38.75 -24.83 -22.99
N ASN A 291 -39.97 -25.12 -22.52
CA ASN A 291 -40.37 -26.47 -22.07
C ASN A 291 -41.64 -26.99 -22.79
N ALA A 292 -41.84 -26.62 -24.05
CA ALA A 292 -42.87 -27.21 -24.91
C ALA A 292 -42.22 -28.02 -26.04
#